data_AF-A0A627FBK1-F1
#
_entry.id   AF-A0A627FBK1-F1
#
_cell.length_a   1.000
_cell.length_b   1.000
_cell.length_c   1.000
_cell.angle_alpha   90.00
_cell.angle_beta   90.00
_cell.angle_gamma   90.00
#
_symmetry.space_group_name_H-M   'P 1'
#
loop_
_entity.id
_entity.type
_entity.pdbx_description
1 polymer ?
#
loop_
_entity_poly.entity_id
_entity_poly.type
_entity_poly.pdbx_seq_one_letter_code
_entity_poly.pdbx_strand_id
1 'polypeptide(L)'
;MSGTDTGDVLYGTDVVNIVRERQKVLLTGTCWYELTGLWHLLSAKGYSVYLLPPDDSSVREEWDLVIVALSAEPVAGWGCHLPWIRELRAEMSGEMLVLVPERLEMLKVLRNICPVYSGCMSLAGLERTVRMVLNKKAVRAGKFSLTYGQRQALKRISEKGRDQPLRLSRNERGLYWHYARLAENVGVRDFRMLLMTGLDREIDELKG
;
A
#
# COMPACT_ATOMS: atom_id res chain seq x y z
N MET A 1 -25.83 -29.64 -69.00
CA MET A 1 -25.42 -28.54 -68.11
C MET A 1 -26.03 -28.81 -66.75
N SER A 2 -25.23 -29.35 -65.85
CA SER A 2 -25.62 -29.91 -64.55
C SER A 2 -25.16 -28.98 -63.42
N GLY A 3 -26.05 -28.77 -62.45
CA GLY A 3 -25.72 -28.82 -61.02
C GLY A 3 -24.95 -27.65 -60.43
N THR A 4 -25.71 -26.83 -59.70
CA THR A 4 -25.33 -25.83 -58.71
C THR A 4 -24.28 -26.28 -57.71
N ASP A 5 -23.26 -25.44 -57.48
CA ASP A 5 -22.25 -25.58 -56.44
C ASP A 5 -22.08 -24.25 -55.68
N THR A 6 -21.89 -24.35 -54.36
CA THR A 6 -21.46 -23.33 -53.39
C THR A 6 -22.31 -22.04 -53.28
N GLY A 7 -22.90 -21.67 -52.14
CA GLY A 7 -22.37 -21.72 -50.80
C GLY A 7 -21.86 -20.32 -50.44
N ASP A 8 -22.70 -19.49 -49.83
CA ASP A 8 -22.25 -18.29 -49.11
C ASP A 8 -23.18 -18.03 -47.93
N VAL A 9 -22.84 -18.69 -46.83
CA VAL A 9 -23.32 -18.37 -45.49
C VAL A 9 -22.55 -17.13 -45.06
N LEU A 10 -23.18 -15.97 -45.18
CA LEU A 10 -22.69 -14.73 -44.55
C LEU A 10 -22.79 -14.92 -43.04
N TYR A 11 -21.69 -15.40 -42.44
CA TYR A 11 -21.49 -15.33 -41.00
C TYR A 11 -21.46 -13.85 -40.62
N GLY A 12 -22.59 -13.39 -40.05
CA GLY A 12 -22.63 -12.18 -39.25
C GLY A 12 -21.50 -12.26 -38.24
N THR A 13 -20.50 -11.42 -38.44
CA THR A 13 -19.48 -11.22 -37.42
C THR A 13 -20.20 -10.55 -36.27
N ASP A 14 -20.59 -11.33 -35.27
CA ASP A 14 -20.99 -10.80 -33.97
C ASP A 14 -19.81 -9.97 -33.48
N VAL A 15 -19.89 -8.67 -33.76
CA VAL A 15 -19.08 -7.64 -33.12
C VAL A 15 -19.60 -7.61 -31.68
N VAL A 16 -19.16 -8.59 -30.90
CA VAL A 16 -19.23 -8.53 -29.44
C VAL A 16 -18.40 -7.31 -29.10
N ASN A 17 -19.08 -6.16 -28.99
CA ASN A 17 -18.60 -5.02 -28.25
C ASN A 17 -18.36 -5.56 -26.85
N ILE A 18 -17.15 -6.06 -26.60
CA ILE A 18 -16.62 -6.23 -25.26
C ILE A 18 -16.53 -4.81 -24.75
N VAL A 19 -17.64 -4.33 -24.18
CA VAL A 19 -17.65 -3.18 -23.30
C VAL A 19 -16.67 -3.57 -22.21
N ARG A 20 -15.41 -3.15 -22.34
CA ARG A 20 -14.45 -3.29 -21.26
C ARG A 20 -15.04 -2.49 -20.12
N GLU A 21 -15.59 -3.19 -19.13
CA GLU A 21 -16.02 -2.55 -17.90
C GLU A 21 -14.85 -1.70 -17.40
N ARG A 22 -15.13 -0.43 -17.15
CA ARG A 22 -14.11 0.49 -16.65
C ARG A 22 -13.70 0.00 -15.27
N GLN A 23 -12.40 -0.21 -15.09
CA GLN A 23 -11.88 -0.65 -13.80
C GLN A 23 -12.26 0.35 -12.71
N LYS A 24 -12.81 -0.18 -11.62
CA LYS A 24 -13.27 0.58 -10.47
C LYS A 24 -12.13 0.84 -9.51
N VAL A 25 -11.82 2.11 -9.28
CA VAL A 25 -10.76 2.56 -8.37
C VAL A 25 -11.37 3.31 -7.21
N LEU A 26 -11.11 2.85 -6.00
CA LEU A 26 -11.45 3.53 -4.76
C LEU A 26 -10.28 4.40 -4.29
N LEU A 27 -10.55 5.65 -3.96
CA LEU A 27 -9.61 6.58 -3.36
C LEU A 27 -10.04 6.86 -1.92
N THR A 28 -9.10 6.73 -0.98
CA THR A 28 -9.28 7.07 0.43
C THR A 28 -7.99 7.68 0.98
N GLY A 29 -8.06 8.50 2.02
CA GLY A 29 -6.92 9.25 2.51
C GLY A 29 -7.34 10.46 3.34
N THR A 30 -6.35 11.17 3.86
CA THR A 30 -6.56 12.31 4.76
C THR A 30 -6.44 13.66 4.04
N CYS A 31 -5.67 13.71 2.94
CA CYS A 31 -5.40 14.94 2.21
C CYS A 31 -6.36 15.14 1.04
N TRP A 32 -7.25 16.12 1.16
CA TRP A 32 -8.21 16.46 0.12
C TRP A 32 -7.54 16.79 -1.22
N TYR A 33 -6.46 17.57 -1.24
CA TYR A 33 -5.77 17.94 -2.48
C TYR A 33 -5.17 16.74 -3.21
N GLU A 34 -4.60 15.79 -2.46
CA GLU A 34 -4.05 14.56 -3.04
C GLU A 34 -5.17 13.71 -3.66
N LEU A 35 -6.27 13.53 -2.93
CA LEU A 35 -7.45 12.80 -3.40
C LEU A 35 -8.07 13.43 -4.65
N THR A 36 -8.27 14.75 -4.66
CA THR A 36 -8.81 15.47 -5.82
C THR A 36 -7.87 15.37 -7.03
N GLY A 37 -6.56 15.51 -6.81
CA GLY A 37 -5.56 15.34 -7.87
C GLY A 37 -5.58 13.94 -8.49
N LEU A 38 -5.61 12.90 -7.65
CA LEU A 38 -5.73 11.50 -8.07
C LEU A 38 -7.04 11.26 -8.81
N TRP A 39 -8.15 11.82 -8.33
CA TRP A 39 -9.46 11.69 -8.95
C TRP A 39 -9.44 12.21 -10.39
N HIS A 40 -8.94 13.44 -10.60
CA HIS A 40 -8.83 14.01 -11.94
C HIS A 40 -7.87 13.22 -12.82
N LEU A 41 -6.70 12.83 -12.31
CA LEU A 41 -5.69 12.07 -13.03
C LEU A 41 -6.25 10.75 -13.55
N LEU A 42 -6.88 9.97 -12.68
CA LEU A 42 -7.36 8.63 -13.01
C LEU A 42 -8.65 8.67 -13.85
N SER A 43 -9.54 9.61 -13.57
CA SER A 43 -10.75 9.80 -14.39
C SER A 43 -10.40 10.16 -15.83
N ALA A 44 -9.38 11.01 -16.03
CA ALA A 44 -8.88 11.35 -17.36
C ALA A 44 -8.28 10.16 -18.12
N LYS A 45 -7.90 9.08 -17.42
CA LYS A 45 -7.40 7.83 -18.03
C LYS A 45 -8.51 6.80 -18.28
N GLY A 46 -9.77 7.15 -17.98
CA GLY A 46 -10.93 6.30 -18.23
C GLY A 46 -11.26 5.30 -17.11
N TYR A 47 -10.68 5.47 -15.92
CA TYR A 47 -11.06 4.69 -14.74
C TYR A 47 -12.38 5.20 -14.14
N SER A 48 -13.15 4.31 -13.52
CA SER A 48 -14.31 4.70 -12.70
C SER A 48 -13.81 4.96 -11.28
N VAL A 49 -13.69 6.24 -10.90
CA VAL A 49 -13.02 6.64 -9.66
C VAL A 49 -14.03 7.09 -8.62
N TYR A 50 -13.94 6.51 -7.43
CA TYR A 50 -14.82 6.77 -6.29
C TYR A 50 -13.99 7.29 -5.11
N LEU A 51 -14.55 8.23 -4.35
CA LEU A 51 -13.96 8.74 -3.12
C LEU A 51 -14.72 8.10 -1.96
N LEU A 52 -14.00 7.41 -1.06
CA LEU A 52 -14.61 6.89 0.18
C LEU A 52 -14.61 8.01 1.25
N PRO A 53 -15.77 8.44 1.75
CA PRO A 53 -15.82 9.22 2.98
C PRO A 53 -15.35 8.34 4.15
N PRO A 54 -14.59 8.87 5.11
CA PRO A 54 -14.03 8.09 6.22
C PRO A 54 -15.04 7.30 7.08
N ASP A 55 -16.33 7.62 7.02
CA ASP A 55 -17.39 7.04 7.86
C ASP A 55 -18.39 6.13 7.13
N ASP A 56 -18.22 5.87 5.83
CA ASP A 56 -19.23 5.12 5.06
C ASP A 56 -18.88 3.63 4.94
N SER A 57 -19.39 2.83 5.87
CA SER A 57 -19.25 1.37 5.91
C SER A 57 -20.04 0.63 4.81
N SER A 58 -20.74 1.36 3.94
CA SER A 58 -21.74 0.77 3.04
C SER A 58 -21.22 0.32 1.67
N VAL A 59 -19.99 0.65 1.29
CA VAL A 59 -19.49 0.33 -0.06
C VAL A 59 -18.64 -0.95 -0.07
N ARG A 60 -19.29 -2.08 0.24
CA ARG A 60 -18.80 -3.44 -0.08
C ARG A 60 -18.98 -3.73 -1.57
N GLU A 61 -18.50 -2.83 -2.43
CA GLU A 61 -18.42 -3.09 -3.87
C GLU A 61 -17.16 -3.88 -4.21
N GLU A 62 -17.23 -4.64 -5.31
CA GLU A 62 -16.03 -5.24 -5.89
C GLU A 62 -15.17 -4.15 -6.53
N TRP A 63 -14.12 -3.75 -5.82
CA TRP A 63 -13.09 -2.84 -6.31
C TRP A 63 -11.99 -3.58 -7.06
N ASP A 64 -11.47 -2.99 -8.14
CA ASP A 64 -10.26 -3.49 -8.81
C ASP A 64 -9.00 -2.98 -8.11
N LEU A 65 -9.02 -1.73 -7.63
CA LEU A 65 -7.92 -1.09 -6.94
C LEU A 65 -8.40 -0.13 -5.84
N VAL A 66 -7.76 -0.22 -4.67
CA VAL A 66 -7.87 0.75 -3.59
C VAL A 66 -6.56 1.54 -3.48
N ILE A 67 -6.62 2.86 -3.59
CA ILE A 67 -5.47 3.75 -3.36
C ILE A 67 -5.68 4.51 -2.05
N VAL A 68 -4.75 4.31 -1.12
CA VAL A 68 -4.70 5.02 0.16
C VAL A 68 -3.71 6.18 0.06
N ALA A 69 -4.21 7.40 0.01
CA ALA A 69 -3.46 8.64 -0.19
C ALA A 69 -3.04 9.26 1.16
N LEU A 70 -1.80 8.99 1.58
CA LEU A 70 -1.20 9.48 2.82
C LEU A 70 0.13 10.19 2.59
N SER A 71 0.42 10.67 1.37
CA SER A 71 1.75 11.23 1.09
C SER A 71 1.94 12.62 1.69
N ALA A 72 0.85 13.35 1.93
CA ALA A 72 0.86 14.63 2.61
C ALA A 72 0.88 14.52 4.15
N GLU A 73 0.76 13.30 4.70
CA GLU A 73 0.77 13.11 6.15
C GLU A 73 2.12 13.43 6.78
N PRO A 74 2.16 13.98 8.00
CA PRO A 74 3.40 14.15 8.73
C PRO A 74 4.14 12.82 8.91
N VAL A 75 5.45 12.82 8.67
CA VAL A 75 6.29 11.63 8.90
C VAL A 75 6.31 11.27 10.39
N ALA A 76 6.26 12.27 11.27
CA ALA A 76 6.19 12.05 12.71
C ALA A 76 4.81 11.51 13.08
N GLY A 77 4.78 10.35 13.75
CA GLY A 77 3.54 9.67 14.13
C GLY A 77 2.82 8.93 13.01
N TRP A 78 3.34 8.94 11.76
CA TRP A 78 2.72 8.29 10.59
C TRP A 78 2.29 6.83 10.83
N GLY A 79 2.97 6.11 11.72
CA GLY A 79 2.63 4.75 12.09
C GLY A 79 1.18 4.55 12.54
N CYS A 80 0.52 5.56 13.11
CA CYS A 80 -0.88 5.47 13.53
C CYS A 80 -1.86 5.08 12.41
N HIS A 81 -1.46 5.23 11.14
CA HIS A 81 -2.25 4.82 9.98
C HIS A 81 -2.18 3.31 9.69
N LEU A 82 -1.24 2.57 10.29
CA LEU A 82 -1.05 1.14 10.02
C LEU A 82 -2.25 0.25 10.39
N PRO A 83 -2.91 0.41 11.55
CA PRO A 83 -4.12 -0.35 11.88
C PRO A 83 -5.22 -0.12 10.84
N TRP A 84 -5.50 1.14 10.51
CA TRP A 84 -6.49 1.52 9.50
C TRP A 84 -6.19 0.93 8.10
N ILE A 85 -4.94 0.98 7.65
CA ILE A 85 -4.53 0.36 6.36
C ILE A 85 -4.79 -1.16 6.38
N ARG A 86 -4.58 -1.84 7.52
CA ARG A 86 -4.83 -3.28 7.65
C ARG A 86 -6.32 -3.60 7.64
N GLU A 87 -7.12 -2.81 8.35
CA GLU A 87 -8.58 -2.92 8.35
C GLU A 87 -9.11 -2.77 6.92
N LEU A 88 -8.70 -1.72 6.21
CA LEU A 88 -9.05 -1.54 4.80
C LEU A 88 -8.66 -2.74 3.93
N ARG A 89 -7.49 -3.35 4.15
CA ARG A 89 -7.06 -4.54 3.39
C ARG A 89 -7.90 -5.77 3.70
N ALA A 90 -8.36 -5.91 4.94
CA ALA A 90 -9.20 -7.02 5.38
C ALA A 90 -10.64 -6.88 4.87
N GLU A 91 -11.13 -5.64 4.75
CA GLU A 91 -12.51 -5.35 4.35
C GLU A 91 -12.71 -5.21 2.83
N MET A 92 -11.73 -4.63 2.13
CA MET A 92 -11.87 -4.29 0.72
C MET A 92 -11.34 -5.39 -0.20
N SER A 93 -12.08 -5.65 -1.27
CA SER A 93 -11.62 -6.50 -2.38
C SER A 93 -10.64 -5.72 -3.29
N GLY A 94 -10.00 -6.45 -4.20
CA GLY A 94 -9.10 -5.86 -5.18
C GLY A 94 -7.66 -5.71 -4.72
N GLU A 95 -6.87 -5.09 -5.60
CA GLU A 95 -5.49 -4.73 -5.32
C GLU A 95 -5.44 -3.45 -4.49
N MET A 96 -4.34 -3.23 -3.78
CA MET A 96 -4.18 -2.05 -2.91
C MET A 96 -2.85 -1.37 -3.17
N LEU A 97 -2.83 -0.03 -3.11
CA LEU A 97 -1.63 0.80 -3.24
C LEU A 97 -1.66 1.88 -2.16
N VAL A 98 -0.56 2.07 -1.43
CA VAL A 98 -0.45 3.14 -0.43
C VAL A 98 0.53 4.19 -0.91
N LEU A 99 0.09 5.45 -0.97
CA LEU A 99 0.94 6.60 -1.20
C LEU A 99 1.47 7.12 0.13
N VAL A 100 2.78 7.28 0.23
CA VAL A 100 3.47 7.67 1.47
C VAL A 100 4.35 8.89 1.26
N PRO A 101 4.73 9.60 2.34
CA PRO A 101 5.72 10.66 2.26
C PRO A 101 7.05 10.10 1.75
N GLU A 102 7.83 10.92 1.05
CA GLU A 102 9.13 10.52 0.45
C GLU A 102 10.06 9.81 1.43
N ARG A 103 10.13 10.28 2.68
CA ARG A 103 10.98 9.68 3.72
C ARG A 103 10.60 8.25 4.10
N LEU A 104 9.41 7.80 3.70
CA LEU A 104 8.88 6.46 3.95
C LEU A 104 8.79 5.63 2.65
N GLU A 105 9.40 6.05 1.55
CA GLU A 105 9.33 5.33 0.27
C GLU A 105 9.82 3.87 0.35
N MET A 106 10.74 3.59 1.27
CA MET A 106 11.33 2.26 1.46
C MET A 106 10.53 1.37 2.41
N LEU A 107 9.37 1.81 2.88
CA LEU A 107 8.60 1.16 3.93
C LEU A 107 8.28 -0.30 3.57
N LYS A 108 8.75 -1.22 4.41
CA LYS A 108 8.65 -2.67 4.20
C LYS A 108 7.57 -3.33 5.05
N VAL A 109 7.08 -2.67 6.10
CA VAL A 109 6.05 -3.22 6.99
C VAL A 109 4.74 -3.55 6.24
N LEU A 110 4.46 -2.82 5.15
CA LEU A 110 3.28 -3.01 4.31
C LEU A 110 3.46 -4.07 3.21
N ARG A 111 4.65 -4.67 3.03
CA ARG A 111 4.93 -5.62 1.94
C ARG A 111 3.99 -6.84 1.90
N ASN A 112 3.43 -7.22 3.05
CA ASN A 112 2.46 -8.30 3.17
C ASN A 112 1.07 -7.94 2.65
N ILE A 113 0.78 -6.63 2.55
CA ILE A 113 -0.55 -6.05 2.37
C ILE A 113 -0.65 -5.41 0.98
N CYS A 114 0.31 -4.53 0.66
CA CYS A 114 0.28 -3.73 -0.55
C CYS A 114 1.66 -3.15 -0.92
N PRO A 115 1.89 -2.82 -2.21
CA PRO A 115 2.96 -1.94 -2.62
C PRO A 115 2.82 -0.53 -2.02
N VAL A 116 3.98 0.10 -1.81
CA VAL A 116 4.14 1.48 -1.34
C VAL A 116 4.68 2.33 -2.49
N TYR A 117 4.18 3.56 -2.61
CA TYR A 117 4.64 4.53 -3.60
C TYR A 117 4.87 5.90 -2.94
N SER A 118 5.99 6.56 -3.25
CA SER A 118 6.28 7.90 -2.74
C SER A 118 5.46 8.94 -3.49
N GLY A 119 4.72 9.79 -2.78
CA GLY A 119 3.95 10.87 -3.39
C GLY A 119 4.79 11.95 -4.08
N CYS A 120 6.10 12.00 -3.82
CA CYS A 120 7.03 12.93 -4.49
C CYS A 120 7.53 12.42 -5.85
N MET A 121 7.15 11.21 -6.26
CA MET A 121 7.54 10.63 -7.54
C MET A 121 6.71 11.18 -8.70
N SER A 122 7.23 11.05 -9.93
CA SER A 122 6.57 11.61 -11.13
C SER A 122 5.19 11.00 -11.42
N LEU A 123 4.27 11.81 -11.94
CA LEU A 123 2.93 11.37 -12.37
C LEU A 123 2.98 10.22 -13.38
N ALA A 124 3.90 10.26 -14.35
CA ALA A 124 4.09 9.16 -15.30
C ALA A 124 4.53 7.86 -14.62
N GLY A 125 5.28 7.96 -13.51
CA GLY A 125 5.61 6.85 -12.65
C GLY A 125 4.38 6.27 -11.96
N LEU A 126 3.52 7.14 -11.40
CA LEU A 126 2.30 6.75 -10.70
C LEU A 126 1.34 6.03 -11.66
N GLU A 127 1.11 6.57 -12.86
CA GLU A 127 0.28 5.93 -13.88
C GLU A 127 0.78 4.53 -14.25
N ARG A 128 2.10 4.38 -14.39
CA ARG A 128 2.71 3.08 -14.67
C ARG A 128 2.50 2.13 -13.51
N THR A 129 2.67 2.58 -12.26
CA THR A 129 2.43 1.78 -11.06
C THR A 129 0.99 1.34 -10.96
N VAL A 130 0.02 2.24 -11.10
CA VAL A 130 -1.41 1.93 -11.08
C VAL A 130 -1.75 0.87 -12.11
N ARG A 131 -1.28 1.02 -13.36
CA ARG A 131 -1.47 0.02 -14.41
C ARG A 131 -0.83 -1.33 -14.07
N MET A 132 0.37 -1.33 -13.48
CA MET A 132 1.04 -2.56 -13.07
C MET A 132 0.29 -3.27 -11.95
N VAL A 133 -0.21 -2.54 -10.96
CA VAL A 133 -0.98 -3.08 -9.83
C VAL A 133 -2.31 -3.64 -10.33
N LEU A 134 -3.02 -2.93 -11.22
CA LEU A 134 -4.26 -3.42 -11.81
C LEU A 134 -4.07 -4.66 -12.70
N ASN A 135 -2.97 -4.73 -13.45
CA ASN A 135 -2.74 -5.81 -14.41
C ASN A 135 -2.08 -7.06 -13.80
N LYS A 136 -1.38 -6.90 -12.68
CA LYS A 136 -0.70 -7.99 -11.99
C LYS A 136 -1.39 -8.12 -10.64
N LYS A 137 -2.01 -9.26 -10.34
CA LYS A 137 -2.25 -9.67 -8.95
C LYS A 137 -0.95 -9.39 -8.19
N ALA A 138 -0.92 -8.40 -7.30
CA ALA A 138 0.33 -7.71 -6.99
C ALA A 138 1.41 -8.72 -6.62
N VAL A 139 2.60 -8.56 -7.20
CA VAL A 139 3.76 -9.38 -6.87
C VAL A 139 4.02 -9.18 -5.39
N ARG A 140 3.62 -10.16 -4.56
CA ARG A 140 3.86 -10.13 -3.11
C ARG A 140 5.35 -9.95 -2.90
N ALA A 141 5.75 -8.78 -2.42
CA ALA A 141 7.15 -8.39 -2.26
C ALA A 141 7.75 -9.06 -1.00
N GLY A 142 7.76 -10.40 -0.98
CA GLY A 142 8.20 -11.19 0.17
C GLY A 142 7.33 -11.01 1.42
N LYS A 143 7.67 -11.75 2.49
CA LYS A 143 6.98 -11.64 3.78
C LYS A 143 7.76 -10.73 4.72
N PHE A 144 7.15 -9.63 5.18
CA PHE A 144 7.65 -8.88 6.33
C PHE A 144 7.53 -9.74 7.57
N SER A 145 8.66 -9.92 8.27
CA SER A 145 8.74 -10.67 9.51
C SER A 145 9.90 -10.16 10.35
N LEU A 146 9.75 -10.23 11.67
CA LEU A 146 10.80 -9.87 12.61
C LEU A 146 11.53 -11.11 13.13
N THR A 147 12.86 -11.01 13.19
CA THR A 147 13.71 -11.99 13.87
C THR A 147 13.52 -11.91 15.38
N TYR A 148 13.91 -12.97 16.09
CA TYR A 148 13.83 -13.01 17.56
C TYR A 148 14.54 -11.82 18.23
N GLY A 149 15.76 -11.49 17.78
CA GLY A 149 16.51 -10.36 18.32
C GLY A 149 15.87 -8.99 18.03
N GLN A 150 15.23 -8.82 16.87
CA GLN A 150 14.45 -7.61 16.57
C GLN A 150 13.21 -7.49 17.48
N ARG A 151 12.54 -8.61 17.79
CA ARG A 151 11.41 -8.62 18.73
C ARG A 151 11.84 -8.29 20.15
N GLN A 152 13.00 -8.80 20.58
CA GLN A 152 13.58 -8.43 21.89
C GLN A 152 13.94 -6.93 21.94
N ALA A 153 14.50 -6.40 20.86
CA ALA A 153 14.81 -4.99 20.74
C ALA A 153 13.55 -4.11 20.87
N LEU A 154 12.44 -4.48 20.21
CA LEU A 154 11.14 -3.81 20.37
C LEU A 154 10.58 -3.90 21.79
N LYS A 155 10.56 -5.11 22.37
CA LYS A 155 10.07 -5.34 23.73
C LYS A 155 10.80 -4.44 24.74
N ARG A 156 12.12 -4.31 24.59
CA ARG A 156 12.92 -3.42 25.44
C ARG A 156 12.52 -1.95 25.30
N ILE A 157 12.23 -1.47 24.09
CA ILE A 157 11.82 -0.08 23.85
C ILE A 157 10.48 0.19 24.53
N SER A 158 9.53 -0.75 24.40
CA SER A 158 8.22 -0.69 25.04
C SER A 158 8.35 -0.63 26.58
N GLU A 159 9.21 -1.47 27.16
CA GLU A 159 9.38 -1.57 28.62
C GLU A 159 10.20 -0.42 29.25
N LYS A 160 11.27 0.05 28.59
CA LYS A 160 12.19 1.06 29.16
C LYS A 160 11.97 2.48 28.66
N GLY A 161 10.99 2.68 27.78
CA GLY A 161 10.65 3.97 27.22
C GLY A 161 11.61 4.45 26.12
N ARG A 162 11.16 5.51 25.44
CA ARG A 162 11.82 6.08 24.25
C ARG A 162 12.91 7.11 24.55
N ASP A 163 13.05 7.49 25.82
CA ASP A 163 13.96 8.57 26.22
C ASP A 163 15.41 8.12 26.37
N GLN A 164 15.66 6.81 26.53
CA GLN A 164 17.02 6.25 26.66
C GLN A 164 17.24 4.91 25.93
N PRO A 165 16.90 4.79 24.62
CA PRO A 165 17.04 3.54 23.88
C PRO A 165 18.50 3.06 23.75
N LEU A 166 19.47 3.99 23.88
CA LEU A 166 20.90 3.72 23.72
C LEU A 166 21.67 3.57 25.04
N ARG A 167 21.02 3.71 26.21
CA ARG A 167 21.66 3.39 27.50
C ARG A 167 21.67 1.87 27.71
N LEU A 168 22.48 1.21 26.92
CA LEU A 168 22.69 -0.24 26.96
C LEU A 168 23.72 -0.55 28.05
N SER A 169 23.38 -1.46 28.96
CA SER A 169 24.37 -2.06 29.84
C SER A 169 25.39 -2.87 29.03
N ARG A 170 26.52 -3.24 29.64
CA ARG A 170 27.59 -4.01 28.96
C ARG A 170 27.06 -5.30 28.31
N ASN A 171 26.06 -5.93 28.90
CA ASN A 171 25.43 -7.17 28.43
C ASN A 171 24.43 -6.95 27.29
N GLU A 172 24.01 -5.70 27.06
CA GLU A 172 22.96 -5.33 26.10
C GLU A 172 23.52 -4.69 24.84
N ARG A 173 24.86 -4.55 24.72
CA ARG A 173 25.53 -3.98 23.54
C ARG A 173 25.16 -4.70 22.24
N GLY A 174 24.84 -6.00 22.30
CA GLY A 174 24.33 -6.76 21.16
C GLY A 174 23.01 -6.24 20.58
N LEU A 175 22.18 -5.56 21.38
CA LEU A 175 20.91 -4.98 20.94
C LEU A 175 21.11 -3.81 19.97
N TYR A 176 22.26 -3.13 20.01
CA TYR A 176 22.55 -2.05 19.06
C TYR A 176 22.49 -2.53 17.60
N TRP A 177 23.04 -3.72 17.34
CA TRP A 177 22.96 -4.35 16.02
C TRP A 177 21.51 -4.64 15.63
N HIS A 178 20.69 -5.12 16.58
CA HIS A 178 19.28 -5.38 16.34
C HIS A 178 18.46 -4.10 16.08
N TYR A 179 18.79 -2.96 16.68
CA TYR A 179 18.13 -1.68 16.38
C TYR A 179 18.38 -1.20 14.95
N ALA A 180 19.63 -1.28 14.48
CA ALA A 180 19.96 -0.94 13.10
C ALA A 180 19.25 -1.87 12.12
N ARG A 181 19.29 -3.19 12.37
CA ARG A 181 18.59 -4.18 11.55
C ARG A 181 17.07 -4.05 11.61
N LEU A 182 16.52 -3.57 12.72
CA LEU A 182 15.09 -3.31 12.84
C LEU A 182 14.69 -2.15 11.92
N ALA A 183 15.38 -1.02 11.96
CA ALA A 183 15.11 0.11 11.07
C ALA A 183 15.17 -0.29 9.58
N GLU A 184 16.23 -1.03 9.20
CA GLU A 184 16.41 -1.53 7.84
C GLU A 184 15.30 -2.51 7.41
N ASN A 185 14.87 -3.40 8.32
CA ASN A 185 13.83 -4.37 8.06
C ASN A 185 12.44 -3.71 7.96
N VAL A 186 12.18 -2.68 8.77
CA VAL A 186 10.95 -1.86 8.69
C VAL A 186 10.95 -0.98 7.44
N GLY A 187 12.12 -0.64 6.91
CA GLY A 187 12.25 0.20 5.73
C GLY A 187 12.32 1.68 6.03
N VAL A 188 12.91 2.05 7.17
CA VAL A 188 13.20 3.44 7.53
C VAL A 188 14.70 3.66 7.60
N ARG A 189 15.14 4.90 7.38
CA ARG A 189 16.56 5.24 7.22
C ARG A 189 17.42 4.86 8.42
N ASP A 190 16.90 5.12 9.62
CA ASP A 190 17.62 4.93 10.86
C ASP A 190 16.65 4.65 12.01
N PHE A 191 17.21 4.21 13.14
CA PHE A 191 16.43 3.87 14.31
C PHE A 191 15.69 5.07 14.92
N ARG A 192 16.23 6.29 14.78
CA ARG A 192 15.55 7.51 15.24
C ARG A 192 14.30 7.76 14.42
N MET A 193 14.36 7.54 13.11
CA MET A 193 13.21 7.62 12.21
C MET A 193 12.14 6.61 12.60
N LEU A 194 12.52 5.37 12.95
CA LEU A 194 11.57 4.36 13.45
C LEU A 194 10.76 4.84 14.66
N LEU A 195 11.43 5.46 15.64
CA LEU A 195 10.76 5.98 16.84
C LEU A 195 9.92 7.22 16.54
N MET A 196 10.41 8.11 15.66
CA MET A 196 9.72 9.34 15.26
C MET A 196 8.42 9.01 14.53
N THR A 197 8.44 8.05 13.62
CA THR A 197 7.26 7.63 12.87
C THR A 197 6.27 6.87 13.74
N GLY A 198 6.70 6.35 14.90
CA GLY A 198 5.85 5.58 15.81
C GLY A 198 5.60 4.14 15.36
N LEU A 199 6.26 3.70 14.27
CA LEU A 199 6.13 2.35 13.72
C LEU A 199 6.54 1.26 14.72
N ASP A 200 7.40 1.57 15.67
CA ASP A 200 7.81 0.66 16.74
C ASP A 200 6.63 0.13 17.58
N ARG A 201 5.59 0.94 17.81
CA ARG A 201 4.39 0.53 18.59
C ARG A 201 3.53 -0.44 17.78
N GLU A 202 3.22 -0.04 16.57
CA GLU A 202 2.31 -0.74 15.66
C GLU A 202 2.85 -2.09 15.17
N ILE A 203 4.18 -2.23 15.19
CA ILE A 203 4.88 -3.48 14.88
C ILE A 203 4.97 -4.39 16.10
N ASP A 204 4.98 -3.83 17.31
CA ASP A 204 4.89 -4.65 18.53
C ASP A 204 3.51 -5.29 18.64
N GLU A 205 2.46 -4.57 18.22
CA GLU A 205 1.07 -5.06 18.18
C GLU A 205 0.80 -6.10 17.08
N LEU A 206 1.70 -6.25 16.08
CA LEU A 206 1.67 -7.35 15.11
C LEU A 206 1.95 -8.74 15.72
N LYS A 207 2.11 -8.84 17.04
CA LYS A 207 2.37 -10.09 17.77
C LYS A 207 1.12 -10.91 18.09
N GLY A 208 -0.07 -10.46 17.66
CA GLY A 208 -1.33 -11.22 17.72
C GLY A 208 -1.34 -12.40 16.77
#